data_AF-A0A1Y2X7Y7-F1
#
_entry.id   AF-A0A1Y2X7Y7-F1
#
_cell.length_a   1.000
_cell.length_b   1.000
_cell.length_c   1.000
_cell.angle_alpha   90.00
_cell.angle_beta   90.00
_cell.angle_gamma   90.00
#
_symmetry.space_group_name_H-M   'P 1'
#
loop_
_entity.id
_entity.type
_entity.pdbx_description
1 polymer ?
#
loop_
_entity_poly.entity_id
_entity_poly.type
_entity_poly.pdbx_seq_one_letter_code
_entity_poly.pdbx_strand_id
1 'polypeptide(L)'
;MTKIRKAILGFLIASILISSLSYCLVQLTEFMVPLDEFDSFTNEKVLAKNPSRSSVNHYETLGIPLFSQDEAIKRAYRDKLKLIHPDKFKGGKEEANLEVHRVTEAYKTLTGKERCMYDFNLGSGIGRFADCNQKWLDRKNEELAEKRKEVKGKRNAQKQGILQERKNIQKQETASSVNALAKPSITTGQRLVQTVKDIGTTAKTVVLFVAGWFVVHFGRPLAMRFH
;
A
#
# COMPACT_ATOMS: atom_id res chain seq x y z
N MET A 1 64.28 51.90 34.41
CA MET A 1 63.19 52.34 33.51
C MET A 1 62.47 51.21 32.77
N THR A 2 63.05 50.03 32.57
CA THR A 2 62.45 48.93 31.79
C THR A 2 61.38 48.12 32.56
N LYS A 3 61.52 47.94 33.89
CA LYS A 3 60.53 47.21 34.70
C LYS A 3 59.18 47.92 34.79
N ILE A 4 59.20 49.25 34.97
CA ILE A 4 57.98 50.08 35.05
C ILE A 4 57.25 50.10 33.70
N ARG A 5 57.97 50.21 32.58
CA ARG A 5 57.36 50.17 31.24
C ARG A 5 56.71 48.82 30.93
N LYS A 6 57.29 47.70 31.38
CA LYS A 6 56.68 46.37 31.25
C LYS A 6 55.43 46.22 32.13
N ALA A 7 55.43 46.79 33.33
CA ALA A 7 54.25 46.78 34.20
C ALA A 7 53.09 47.62 33.62
N ILE A 8 53.39 48.81 33.09
CA ILE A 8 52.39 49.68 32.44
C ILE A 8 51.83 49.02 31.18
N LEU A 9 52.70 48.43 30.34
CA LEU A 9 52.25 47.74 29.13
C LEU A 9 51.36 46.52 29.46
N GLY A 10 51.70 45.76 30.51
CA GLY A 10 50.86 44.68 31.01
C GLY A 10 49.48 45.15 31.48
N PHE A 11 49.42 46.28 32.18
CA PHE A 11 48.16 46.87 32.65
C PHE A 11 47.26 47.35 31.49
N LEU A 12 47.86 47.94 30.45
CA LEU A 12 47.14 48.39 29.26
C LEU A 12 46.56 47.21 28.47
N ILE A 13 47.33 46.13 28.30
CA ILE A 13 46.85 44.92 27.61
C ILE A 13 45.73 44.25 28.41
N ALA A 14 45.86 44.13 29.74
CA ALA A 14 44.82 43.58 30.58
C ALA A 14 43.51 44.38 30.51
N SER A 15 43.59 45.72 30.49
CA SER A 15 42.41 46.58 30.37
C SER A 15 41.68 46.41 29.04
N ILE A 16 42.42 46.26 27.93
CA ILE A 16 41.85 46.02 26.59
C ILE A 16 41.18 44.65 26.51
N LEU A 17 41.79 43.62 27.12
CA LEU A 17 41.23 42.26 27.16
C LEU A 17 39.98 42.18 28.04
N ILE A 18 39.96 42.87 29.18
CA ILE A 18 38.79 42.92 30.07
C ILE A 18 37.64 43.66 29.40
N SER A 19 37.93 44.76 28.70
CA SER A 19 36.92 45.52 27.95
C SER A 19 36.32 44.70 26.83
N SER A 20 37.14 43.99 26.03
CA SER A 20 36.65 43.15 24.94
C SER A 20 35.85 41.93 25.43
N LEU A 21 36.24 41.32 26.56
CA LEU A 21 35.48 40.24 27.18
C LEU A 21 34.15 40.73 27.76
N SER A 22 34.14 41.93 28.38
CA SER A 22 32.92 42.57 28.87
C SER A 22 31.95 42.90 27.75
N TYR A 23 32.42 43.46 26.64
CA TYR A 23 31.59 43.72 25.46
C TYR A 23 31.05 42.42 24.86
N CYS A 24 31.85 41.34 24.83
CA CYS A 24 31.40 40.04 24.33
C CYS A 24 30.29 39.42 25.22
N LEU A 25 30.41 39.56 26.55
CA LEU A 25 29.38 39.08 27.49
C LEU A 25 28.07 39.89 27.38
N VAL A 26 28.15 41.21 27.21
CA VAL A 26 26.96 42.06 26.99
C VAL A 26 26.28 41.74 25.65
N GLN A 27 27.06 41.52 24.58
CA GLN A 27 26.52 41.15 23.25
C GLN A 27 25.84 39.77 23.26
N LEU A 28 26.31 38.83 24.11
CA LEU A 28 25.69 37.51 24.27
C LEU A 28 24.37 37.57 25.05
N THR A 29 24.22 38.51 25.98
CA THR A 29 22.94 38.72 26.69
C THR A 29 21.89 39.42 25.84
N GLU A 30 22.28 40.20 24.83
CA GLU A 30 21.34 40.83 23.87
C GLU A 30 20.82 39.86 22.80
N PHE A 31 21.36 38.63 22.72
CA PHE A 31 20.93 37.62 21.74
C PHE A 31 20.07 36.49 22.33
N MET A 32 19.77 36.53 23.63
CA MET A 32 18.81 35.62 24.27
C MET A 32 17.43 36.26 24.32
N VAL A 33 16.64 35.97 23.29
CA VAL A 33 15.20 36.27 23.26
C VAL A 33 14.52 35.53 24.42
N PRO A 34 13.72 36.21 25.26
CA PRO A 34 12.97 35.56 26.33
C PRO A 34 12.00 34.51 25.75
N LEU A 35 12.03 33.33 26.37
CA LEU A 35 11.39 32.08 25.92
C LEU A 35 9.91 31.99 26.30
N ASP A 36 9.20 33.12 26.41
CA ASP A 36 7.82 33.17 26.93
C ASP A 36 6.86 33.96 26.03
N GLU A 37 6.99 33.84 24.71
CA GLU A 37 5.95 34.32 23.77
C GLU A 37 5.83 33.38 22.56
N PHE A 38 5.75 32.08 22.82
CA PHE A 38 5.17 31.13 21.87
C PHE A 38 3.65 31.09 22.06
N ASP A 39 3.04 32.28 21.96
CA ASP A 39 1.59 32.39 21.99
C ASP A 39 1.04 31.79 20.70
N SER A 40 0.12 30.86 20.90
CA SER A 40 -0.59 30.11 19.88
C SER A 40 -1.07 31.02 18.75
N PHE A 41 -0.36 30.95 17.63
CA PHE A 41 -0.75 31.59 16.38
C PHE A 41 -1.93 30.83 15.78
N THR A 42 -3.09 30.91 16.42
CA THR A 42 -4.34 30.61 15.75
C THR A 42 -4.45 31.59 14.57
N ASN A 43 -4.50 31.01 13.38
CA ASN A 43 -4.50 31.62 12.04
C ASN A 43 -5.60 32.68 11.76
N GLU A 44 -6.27 33.20 12.78
CA GLU A 44 -7.38 34.13 12.62
C GLU A 44 -6.89 35.56 12.30
N LYS A 45 -5.74 35.98 12.84
CA LYS A 45 -5.25 37.38 12.67
C LYS A 45 -4.35 37.62 11.45
N VAL A 46 -3.79 36.59 10.81
CA VAL A 46 -2.96 36.79 9.60
C VAL A 46 -3.78 36.98 8.33
N LEU A 47 -5.02 36.49 8.30
CA LEU A 47 -5.87 36.59 7.12
C LEU A 47 -6.49 37.99 6.94
N ALA A 48 -6.34 38.90 7.90
CA ALA A 48 -7.01 40.20 7.89
C ALA A 48 -6.21 41.35 7.24
N LYS A 49 -4.98 41.15 6.75
CA LYS A 49 -4.10 42.27 6.34
C LYS A 49 -3.36 42.11 5.00
N ASN A 50 -3.99 41.58 3.96
CA ASN A 50 -3.47 41.76 2.60
C ASN A 50 -4.58 41.90 1.54
N PRO A 51 -5.15 43.11 1.34
CA PRO A 51 -6.18 43.35 0.33
C PRO A 51 -5.63 43.51 -1.11
N SER A 52 -4.55 42.82 -1.50
CA SER A 52 -3.95 43.01 -2.84
C SER A 52 -3.35 41.75 -3.52
N ARG A 53 -3.99 40.58 -3.38
CA ARG A 53 -3.82 39.49 -4.36
C ARG A 53 -5.16 39.15 -4.99
N SER A 54 -5.42 39.71 -6.17
CA SER A 54 -6.60 39.42 -7.01
C SER A 54 -6.50 38.07 -7.74
N SER A 55 -5.57 37.20 -7.34
CA SER A 55 -5.48 35.80 -7.78
C SER A 55 -5.54 34.91 -6.54
N VAL A 56 -6.64 34.15 -6.38
CA VAL A 56 -6.83 33.20 -5.28
C VAL A 56 -5.66 32.21 -5.27
N ASN A 57 -4.97 32.09 -4.14
CA ASN A 57 -3.84 31.15 -4.01
C ASN A 57 -4.37 29.71 -3.88
N HIS A 58 -3.63 28.70 -4.39
CA HIS A 58 -4.05 27.29 -4.28
C HIS A 58 -4.20 26.82 -2.83
N TYR A 59 -3.39 27.35 -1.92
CA TYR A 59 -3.51 27.12 -0.48
C TYR A 59 -4.81 27.70 0.09
N GLU A 60 -5.22 28.89 -0.36
CA GLU A 60 -6.48 29.53 0.03
C GLU A 60 -7.69 28.79 -0.55
N THR A 61 -7.61 28.33 -1.81
CA THR A 61 -8.65 27.49 -2.44
C THR A 61 -8.95 26.25 -1.60
N LEU A 62 -7.91 25.61 -1.07
CA LEU A 62 -8.04 24.46 -0.17
C LEU A 62 -8.34 24.83 1.29
N GLY A 63 -8.13 26.09 1.69
CA GLY A 63 -8.34 26.56 3.05
C GLY A 63 -7.27 26.08 4.03
N ILE A 64 -6.02 26.00 3.59
CA ILE A 64 -4.88 25.49 4.37
C ILE A 64 -3.72 26.50 4.39
N PRO A 65 -2.83 26.45 5.40
CA PRO A 65 -1.67 27.34 5.43
C PRO A 65 -0.63 26.96 4.35
N LEU A 66 0.20 27.94 3.96
CA LEU A 66 1.21 27.80 2.90
C LEU A 66 2.22 26.65 3.15
N PHE A 67 2.54 26.39 4.41
CA PHE A 67 3.50 25.35 4.82
C PHE A 67 2.84 24.02 5.17
N SER A 68 1.65 23.76 4.64
CA SER A 68 0.92 22.51 4.90
C SER A 68 1.65 21.29 4.33
N GLN A 69 1.68 20.22 5.11
CA GLN A 69 2.18 18.92 4.68
C GLN A 69 1.25 18.25 3.65
N ASP A 70 1.79 17.32 2.86
CA ASP A 70 1.05 16.60 1.81
C ASP A 70 -0.22 15.90 2.36
N GLU A 71 -0.19 15.45 3.62
CA GLU A 71 -1.36 14.84 4.29
C GLU A 71 -2.49 15.84 4.55
N ALA A 72 -2.14 17.06 4.96
CA ALA A 72 -3.10 18.13 5.20
C ALA A 72 -3.74 18.60 3.88
N ILE A 73 -2.94 18.71 2.82
CA ILE A 73 -3.42 19.01 1.44
C ILE A 73 -4.43 17.96 1.00
N LYS A 74 -4.10 16.66 1.15
CA LYS A 74 -5.00 15.55 0.80
C LYS A 74 -6.27 15.55 1.64
N ARG A 75 -6.19 15.90 2.92
CA ARG A 75 -7.35 15.96 3.83
C ARG A 75 -8.29 17.09 3.41
N ALA A 76 -7.76 18.30 3.24
CA ALA A 76 -8.52 19.46 2.80
C ALA A 76 -9.20 19.26 1.45
N TYR A 77 -8.51 18.64 0.48
CA TYR A 77 -9.10 18.27 -0.82
C TYR A 77 -10.32 17.35 -0.65
N ARG A 78 -10.21 16.28 0.15
CA ARG A 78 -11.34 15.36 0.41
C ARG A 78 -12.50 16.07 1.08
N ASP A 79 -12.21 16.95 2.04
CA ASP A 79 -13.26 17.64 2.78
C ASP A 79 -13.97 18.69 1.93
N LYS A 80 -13.24 19.42 1.07
CA LYS A 80 -13.83 20.31 0.05
C LYS A 80 -14.71 19.54 -0.93
N LEU A 81 -14.27 18.40 -1.46
CA LEU A 81 -15.08 17.59 -2.37
C LEU A 81 -16.39 17.10 -1.74
N LYS A 82 -16.38 16.76 -0.44
CA LYS A 82 -17.62 16.39 0.26
C LYS A 82 -18.62 17.54 0.32
N LEU A 83 -18.15 18.78 0.44
CA LEU A 83 -19.00 19.97 0.50
C LEU A 83 -19.60 20.30 -0.89
N ILE A 84 -18.85 20.06 -1.97
CA ILE A 84 -19.26 20.37 -3.35
C ILE A 84 -20.03 19.21 -3.99
N HIS A 85 -20.14 18.06 -3.33
CA HIS A 85 -20.90 16.92 -3.84
C HIS A 85 -22.35 17.35 -4.19
N PRO A 86 -22.93 16.91 -5.33
CA PRO A 86 -24.24 17.37 -5.80
C PRO A 86 -25.38 17.14 -4.79
N ASP A 87 -25.22 16.17 -3.89
CA ASP A 87 -26.17 15.88 -2.80
C ASP A 87 -26.17 16.93 -1.67
N LYS A 88 -25.03 17.62 -1.45
CA LYS A 88 -24.85 18.57 -0.33
C LYS A 88 -24.76 20.02 -0.78
N PHE A 89 -24.37 20.25 -2.03
CA PHE A 89 -24.19 21.59 -2.57
C PHE A 89 -25.54 22.23 -2.87
N LYS A 90 -25.78 23.43 -2.31
CA LYS A 90 -27.05 24.16 -2.43
C LYS A 90 -27.14 25.02 -3.69
N GLY A 91 -26.05 25.17 -4.44
CA GLY A 91 -25.97 26.01 -5.64
C GLY A 91 -26.25 25.24 -6.93
N GLY A 92 -26.01 25.91 -8.05
CA GLY A 92 -26.20 25.32 -9.38
C GLY A 92 -25.18 24.21 -9.69
N LYS A 93 -25.54 23.27 -10.57
CA LYS A 93 -24.63 22.23 -11.05
C LYS A 93 -23.36 22.80 -11.71
N GLU A 94 -23.50 23.93 -12.39
CA GLU A 94 -22.39 24.61 -13.06
C GLU A 94 -21.41 25.22 -12.04
N GLU A 95 -21.93 25.85 -10.99
CA GLU A 95 -21.12 26.41 -9.90
C GLU A 95 -20.37 25.32 -9.15
N ALA A 96 -21.01 24.18 -8.89
CA ALA A 96 -20.38 23.02 -8.29
C ALA A 96 -19.22 22.50 -9.16
N ASN A 97 -19.43 22.39 -10.48
CA ASN A 97 -18.38 21.95 -11.40
C ASN A 97 -17.18 22.90 -11.44
N LEU A 98 -17.43 24.22 -11.45
CA LEU A 98 -16.38 25.24 -11.42
C LEU A 98 -15.56 25.15 -10.12
N GLU A 99 -16.22 24.97 -8.97
CA GLU A 99 -15.53 24.86 -7.69
C GLU A 99 -14.76 23.54 -7.57
N VAL A 100 -15.32 22.42 -8.03
CA VAL A 100 -14.59 21.14 -8.13
C VAL A 100 -13.36 21.30 -9.01
N HIS A 101 -13.47 21.99 -10.14
CA HIS A 101 -12.35 22.23 -11.03
C HIS A 101 -11.23 23.00 -10.34
N ARG A 102 -11.55 24.12 -9.68
CA ARG A 102 -10.59 24.95 -8.92
C ARG A 102 -9.91 24.17 -7.81
N VAL A 103 -10.67 23.41 -7.02
CA VAL A 103 -10.16 22.57 -5.93
C VAL A 103 -9.24 21.45 -6.46
N THR A 104 -9.61 20.86 -7.59
CA THR A 104 -8.83 19.81 -8.26
C THR A 104 -7.52 20.35 -8.83
N GLU A 105 -7.56 21.52 -9.47
CA GLU A 105 -6.37 22.20 -9.99
C GLU A 105 -5.39 22.54 -8.85
N ALA A 106 -5.88 23.18 -7.79
CA ALA A 106 -5.09 23.48 -6.60
C ALA A 106 -4.44 22.21 -6.01
N TYR A 107 -5.20 21.13 -5.88
CA TYR A 107 -4.68 19.85 -5.37
C TYR A 107 -3.58 19.26 -6.26
N LYS A 108 -3.76 19.31 -7.59
CA LYS A 108 -2.79 18.80 -8.56
C LYS A 108 -1.47 19.55 -8.48
N THR A 109 -1.52 20.88 -8.47
CA THR A 109 -0.32 21.72 -8.38
C THR A 109 0.42 21.51 -7.06
N LEU A 110 -0.31 21.48 -5.93
CA LEU A 110 0.28 21.35 -4.60
C LEU A 110 0.79 19.93 -4.26
N THR A 111 0.28 18.88 -4.90
CA THR A 111 0.77 17.50 -4.71
C THR A 111 1.83 17.12 -5.76
N GLY A 112 1.90 17.88 -6.85
CA GLY A 112 2.80 17.63 -7.97
C GLY A 112 4.20 18.18 -7.79
N LYS A 113 5.01 18.00 -8.84
CA LYS A 113 6.33 18.62 -8.97
C LYS A 113 6.25 20.16 -9.06
N GLU A 114 5.11 20.66 -9.54
CA GLU A 114 4.84 22.08 -9.76
C GLU A 114 4.78 22.89 -8.47
N ARG A 115 4.49 22.24 -7.33
CA ARG A 115 4.48 22.89 -6.00
C ARG A 115 5.75 23.70 -5.75
N CYS A 116 6.92 23.14 -6.09
CA CYS A 116 8.20 23.82 -5.87
C CYS A 116 8.30 25.12 -6.69
N MET A 117 7.83 25.11 -7.93
CA MET A 117 7.82 26.30 -8.80
C MET A 117 6.78 27.31 -8.32
N TYR A 118 5.62 26.80 -7.90
CA TYR A 118 4.52 27.60 -7.37
C TYR A 118 4.91 28.34 -6.08
N ASP A 119 5.48 27.63 -5.10
CA ASP A 119 5.93 28.19 -3.83
C ASP A 119 7.08 29.20 -4.04
N PHE A 120 7.95 28.97 -5.02
CA PHE A 120 8.99 29.91 -5.43
C PHE A 120 8.39 31.20 -6.01
N ASN A 121 7.43 31.09 -6.92
CA ASN A 121 6.76 32.24 -7.54
C ASN A 121 5.93 33.06 -6.54
N LEU A 122 5.43 32.43 -5.47
CA LEU A 122 4.69 33.10 -4.40
C LEU A 122 5.56 33.98 -3.49
N GLY A 123 6.88 33.96 -3.65
CA GLY A 123 7.83 34.69 -2.81
C GLY A 123 7.99 34.09 -1.41
N SER A 124 7.50 32.87 -1.17
CA SER A 124 7.63 32.17 0.12
C SER A 124 8.93 31.38 0.24
N GLY A 125 9.96 31.80 -0.48
CA GLY A 125 11.20 31.07 -0.72
C GLY A 125 12.02 30.78 0.53
N ILE A 126 11.63 29.76 1.29
CA ILE A 126 12.42 29.15 2.37
C ILE A 126 13.40 28.09 1.82
N GLY A 127 13.54 27.96 0.49
CA GLY A 127 14.51 27.05 -0.12
C GLY A 127 14.80 27.35 -1.58
N ARG A 128 15.98 26.93 -2.06
CA ARG A 128 16.32 26.97 -3.49
C ARG A 128 15.41 25.98 -4.22
N PHE A 129 14.78 26.42 -5.32
CA PHE A 129 13.90 25.59 -6.16
C PHE A 129 14.49 24.19 -6.47
N ALA A 130 15.80 24.12 -6.71
CA ALA A 130 16.52 22.87 -6.96
C ALA A 130 16.40 21.84 -5.81
N ASP A 131 16.46 22.31 -4.56
CA ASP A 131 16.44 21.45 -3.36
C ASP A 131 15.05 20.81 -3.16
N CYS A 132 13.99 21.57 -3.44
CA CYS A 132 12.61 21.08 -3.40
C CYS A 132 12.35 20.03 -4.50
N ASN A 133 12.78 20.33 -5.73
CA ASN A 133 12.56 19.46 -6.87
C ASN A 133 13.29 18.11 -6.72
N GLN A 134 14.51 18.12 -6.18
CA GLN A 134 15.27 16.90 -5.93
C GLN A 134 14.57 16.00 -4.91
N LYS A 135 14.11 16.56 -3.78
CA LYS A 135 13.35 15.81 -2.76
C LYS A 135 12.09 15.15 -3.33
N TRP A 136 11.40 15.81 -4.27
CA TRP A 136 10.24 15.23 -4.94
C TRP A 136 10.61 14.01 -5.80
N LEU A 137 11.69 14.13 -6.57
CA LEU A 137 12.19 13.03 -7.41
C LEU A 137 12.61 11.83 -6.58
N ASP A 138 13.30 12.07 -5.46
CA ASP A 138 13.78 11.00 -4.58
C ASP A 138 12.61 10.20 -4.00
N ARG A 139 11.56 10.88 -3.49
CA ARG A 139 10.33 10.21 -3.02
C ARG A 139 9.67 9.36 -4.11
N LYS A 140 9.59 9.90 -5.34
CA LYS A 140 8.97 9.17 -6.46
C LYS A 140 9.78 7.97 -6.91
N ASN A 141 11.11 8.09 -6.90
CA ASN A 141 12.01 6.99 -7.22
C ASN A 141 11.93 5.86 -6.19
N GLU A 142 11.80 6.20 -4.90
CA GLU A 142 11.59 5.24 -3.83
C GLU A 142 10.26 4.50 -3.97
N GLU A 143 9.16 5.22 -4.20
CA GLU A 143 7.83 4.63 -4.47
C GLU A 143 7.87 3.65 -5.67
N LEU A 144 8.58 4.02 -6.74
CA LEU A 144 8.78 3.16 -7.90
C LEU A 144 9.65 1.95 -7.59
N ALA A 145 10.68 2.10 -6.75
CA ALA A 145 11.53 1.00 -6.31
C ALA A 145 10.74 -0.03 -5.50
N GLU A 146 9.84 0.40 -4.62
CA GLU A 146 8.93 -0.48 -3.87
C GLU A 146 7.97 -1.23 -4.79
N LYS A 147 7.30 -0.53 -5.71
CA LYS A 147 6.43 -1.16 -6.73
C LYS A 147 7.19 -2.19 -7.56
N ARG A 148 8.44 -1.91 -7.94
CA ARG A 148 9.30 -2.88 -8.65
C ARG A 148 9.60 -4.11 -7.79
N LYS A 149 9.86 -3.94 -6.48
CA LYS A 149 10.06 -5.06 -5.54
C LYS A 149 8.80 -5.91 -5.42
N GLU A 150 7.63 -5.28 -5.30
CA GLU A 150 6.33 -5.96 -5.22
C GLU A 150 6.05 -6.79 -6.49
N VAL A 151 6.21 -6.19 -7.67
CA VAL A 151 6.03 -6.89 -8.95
C VAL A 151 7.01 -8.05 -9.09
N LYS A 152 8.28 -7.85 -8.69
CA LYS A 152 9.28 -8.93 -8.68
C LYS A 152 8.88 -10.05 -7.72
N GLY A 153 8.35 -9.72 -6.55
CA GLY A 153 7.81 -10.67 -5.57
C GLY A 153 6.65 -11.49 -6.14
N LYS A 154 5.66 -10.83 -6.73
CA LYS A 154 4.50 -11.46 -7.39
C LYS A 154 4.95 -12.41 -8.51
N ARG A 155 5.86 -11.96 -9.38
CA ARG A 155 6.42 -12.78 -10.47
C ARG A 155 7.17 -14.00 -9.94
N ASN A 156 7.96 -13.83 -8.87
CA ASN A 156 8.69 -14.93 -8.24
C ASN A 156 7.73 -15.95 -7.60
N ALA A 157 6.70 -15.48 -6.89
CA ALA A 157 5.67 -16.33 -6.30
C ALA A 157 4.91 -17.13 -7.37
N GLN A 158 4.53 -16.49 -8.48
CA GLN A 158 3.90 -17.16 -9.61
C GLN A 158 4.82 -18.25 -10.21
N LYS A 159 6.10 -17.93 -10.41
CA LYS A 159 7.09 -18.91 -10.92
C LYS A 159 7.25 -20.09 -9.96
N GLN A 160 7.24 -19.85 -8.66
CA GLN A 160 7.30 -20.90 -7.64
C GLN A 160 6.05 -21.78 -7.64
N GLY A 161 4.86 -21.18 -7.78
CA GLY A 161 3.60 -21.92 -7.92
C GLY A 161 3.63 -22.87 -9.12
N ILE A 162 4.01 -22.37 -10.30
CA ILE A 162 4.16 -23.20 -11.51
C ILE A 162 5.19 -24.32 -11.31
N LEU A 163 6.31 -24.03 -10.63
CA LEU A 163 7.33 -25.04 -10.35
C LEU A 163 6.83 -26.12 -9.38
N GLN A 164 6.08 -25.72 -8.35
CA GLN A 164 5.48 -26.64 -7.37
C GLN A 164 4.45 -27.54 -8.04
N GLU A 165 3.60 -26.97 -8.90
CA GLU A 165 2.62 -27.71 -9.69
C GLU A 165 3.30 -28.72 -10.61
N ARG A 166 4.35 -28.32 -11.34
CA ARG A 166 5.16 -29.25 -12.15
C ARG A 166 5.76 -30.40 -11.32
N LYS A 167 6.29 -30.11 -10.14
CA LYS A 167 6.82 -31.14 -9.23
C LYS A 167 5.73 -32.11 -8.77
N ASN A 168 4.53 -31.61 -8.49
CA ASN A 168 3.39 -32.42 -8.09
C ASN A 168 2.93 -33.33 -9.23
N ILE A 169 2.81 -32.80 -10.45
CA ILE A 169 2.48 -33.56 -11.67
C ILE A 169 3.50 -34.69 -11.87
N GLN A 170 4.81 -34.38 -11.82
CA GLN A 170 5.86 -35.39 -11.97
C GLN A 170 5.78 -36.49 -10.90
N LYS A 171 5.41 -36.14 -9.66
CA LYS A 171 5.23 -37.09 -8.56
C LYS A 171 4.00 -37.99 -8.77
N GLN A 172 2.91 -37.45 -9.32
CA GLN A 172 1.72 -38.23 -9.67
C GLN A 172 1.98 -39.20 -10.83
N GLU A 173 2.70 -38.75 -11.86
CA GLU A 173 3.11 -39.59 -12.99
C GLU A 173 3.99 -40.76 -12.55
N THR A 174 4.98 -40.50 -11.70
CA THR A 174 5.88 -41.55 -11.18
C THR A 174 5.15 -42.54 -10.27
N ALA A 175 4.26 -42.07 -9.39
CA ALA A 175 3.42 -42.95 -8.57
C ALA A 175 2.48 -43.83 -9.42
N SER A 176 1.91 -43.28 -10.50
CA SER A 176 1.07 -44.02 -11.44
C SER A 176 1.87 -45.09 -12.20
N SER A 177 3.10 -44.78 -12.62
CA SER A 177 4.00 -45.74 -13.28
C SER A 177 4.42 -46.88 -12.35
N VAL A 178 4.80 -46.60 -11.10
CA VAL A 178 5.16 -47.63 -10.12
C VAL A 178 3.96 -48.54 -9.80
N ASN A 179 2.77 -47.98 -9.63
CA ASN A 179 1.55 -48.77 -9.43
C ASN A 179 1.18 -49.61 -10.67
N ALA A 180 1.48 -49.12 -11.88
CA ALA A 180 1.28 -49.87 -13.11
C ALA A 180 2.25 -51.07 -13.25
N LEU A 181 3.47 -50.95 -12.71
CA LEU A 181 4.46 -52.04 -12.58
C LEU A 181 4.18 -52.98 -11.40
N ALA A 182 3.51 -52.50 -10.35
CA ALA A 182 3.11 -53.28 -9.18
C ALA A 182 1.81 -54.06 -9.36
N LYS A 183 1.37 -54.32 -10.60
CA LYS A 183 0.30 -55.30 -10.84
C LYS A 183 0.82 -56.64 -10.32
N PRO A 184 0.14 -57.31 -9.36
CA PRO A 184 0.55 -58.63 -8.94
C PRO A 184 0.55 -59.49 -10.19
N SER A 185 1.70 -60.09 -10.53
CA SER A 185 1.69 -61.19 -11.48
C SER A 185 0.76 -62.22 -10.85
N ILE A 186 -0.43 -62.37 -11.43
CA ILE A 186 -1.35 -63.42 -11.04
C ILE A 186 -0.59 -64.69 -11.38
N THR A 187 0.09 -65.25 -10.39
CA THR A 187 0.72 -66.55 -10.50
C THR A 187 -0.38 -67.52 -10.91
N THR A 188 -0.10 -68.39 -11.86
CA THR A 188 -1.08 -69.20 -12.60
C THR A 188 -2.12 -69.90 -11.70
N GLY A 189 -1.76 -70.19 -10.43
CA GLY A 189 -2.68 -70.71 -9.41
C GLY A 189 -3.78 -69.75 -8.93
N GLN A 190 -3.52 -68.44 -8.80
CA GLN A 190 -4.54 -67.45 -8.40
C GLN A 190 -5.58 -67.21 -9.51
N ARG A 191 -5.19 -67.41 -10.78
CA ARG A 191 -6.10 -67.32 -11.94
C ARG A 191 -7.13 -68.44 -11.93
N LEU A 192 -6.72 -69.66 -11.57
CA LEU A 192 -7.60 -70.82 -11.41
C LEU A 192 -8.61 -70.64 -10.27
N VAL A 193 -8.19 -70.05 -9.14
CA VAL A 193 -9.11 -69.79 -8.01
C VAL A 193 -10.18 -68.76 -8.38
N GLN A 194 -9.80 -67.74 -9.16
CA GLN A 194 -10.74 -66.71 -9.60
C GLN A 194 -11.74 -67.26 -10.64
N THR A 195 -11.27 -68.07 -11.61
CA THR A 195 -12.18 -68.69 -12.60
C THR A 195 -13.15 -69.66 -11.95
N VAL A 196 -12.74 -70.44 -10.94
CA VAL A 196 -13.65 -71.35 -10.21
C VAL A 196 -14.72 -70.57 -9.43
N LYS A 197 -14.37 -69.42 -8.83
CA LYS A 197 -15.37 -68.55 -8.17
C LYS A 197 -16.37 -67.96 -9.16
N ASP A 198 -15.89 -67.52 -10.32
CA ASP A 198 -16.74 -66.91 -11.36
C ASP A 198 -17.66 -67.94 -12.05
N ILE A 199 -17.21 -69.19 -12.20
CA ILE A 199 -18.04 -70.32 -12.66
C ILE A 199 -19.14 -70.63 -11.62
N GLY A 200 -18.82 -70.58 -10.32
CA GLY A 200 -19.78 -70.82 -9.25
C GLY A 200 -20.90 -69.78 -9.20
N THR A 201 -20.61 -68.51 -9.48
CA THR A 201 -21.61 -67.44 -9.57
C THR A 201 -22.43 -67.51 -10.86
N THR A 202 -21.83 -67.85 -12.00
CA THR A 202 -22.58 -68.05 -13.26
C THR A 202 -23.49 -69.29 -13.22
N ALA A 203 -23.05 -70.37 -12.58
CA ALA A 203 -23.91 -71.54 -12.39
C ALA A 203 -25.15 -71.19 -11.52
N LYS A 204 -24.97 -70.40 -10.45
CA LYS A 204 -26.07 -69.93 -9.61
C LYS A 204 -27.06 -69.05 -10.38
N THR A 205 -26.60 -68.13 -11.23
CA THR A 205 -27.49 -67.27 -12.01
C THR A 205 -28.22 -68.03 -13.11
N VAL A 206 -27.56 -68.99 -13.79
CA VAL A 206 -28.21 -69.84 -14.81
C VAL A 206 -29.27 -70.75 -14.18
N VAL A 207 -29.01 -71.36 -13.02
CA VAL A 207 -30.01 -72.17 -12.30
C VAL A 207 -31.23 -71.33 -11.90
N LEU A 208 -31.02 -70.10 -11.42
CA LEU A 208 -32.13 -69.18 -11.10
C LEU A 208 -32.91 -68.78 -12.36
N PHE A 209 -32.24 -68.55 -13.49
CA PHE A 209 -32.89 -68.24 -14.76
C PHE A 209 -33.70 -69.41 -15.32
N VAL A 210 -33.17 -70.63 -15.27
CA VAL A 210 -33.87 -71.84 -15.72
C VAL A 210 -35.05 -72.17 -14.80
N ALA A 211 -34.88 -72.05 -13.49
CA ALA A 211 -35.98 -72.22 -12.53
C ALA A 211 -37.08 -71.17 -12.75
N GLY A 212 -36.71 -69.90 -12.97
CA GLY A 212 -37.66 -68.84 -13.31
C GLY A 212 -38.39 -69.08 -14.63
N TRP A 213 -37.66 -69.48 -15.69
CA TRP A 213 -38.24 -69.80 -16.99
C TRP A 213 -39.19 -71.00 -16.94
N PHE A 214 -38.86 -72.04 -16.17
CA PHE A 214 -39.72 -73.21 -15.99
C PHE A 214 -41.02 -72.86 -15.24
N VAL A 215 -40.95 -72.03 -14.20
CA VAL A 215 -42.14 -71.53 -13.49
C VAL A 215 -43.03 -70.70 -14.43
N VAL A 216 -42.44 -69.85 -15.27
CA VAL A 216 -43.19 -68.97 -16.20
C VAL A 216 -43.85 -69.75 -17.34
N HIS A 217 -43.25 -70.83 -17.84
CA HIS A 217 -43.79 -71.58 -19.00
C HIS A 217 -44.49 -72.89 -18.67
N PHE A 218 -44.16 -73.54 -17.56
CA PHE A 218 -44.72 -74.84 -17.18
C PHE A 218 -45.40 -74.85 -15.80
N GLY A 219 -45.36 -73.73 -15.05
CA GLY A 219 -46.04 -73.57 -13.78
C GLY A 219 -47.54 -73.36 -13.93
N ARG A 220 -48.30 -74.41 -14.26
CA ARG A 220 -49.75 -74.43 -14.01
C ARG A 220 -50.01 -74.80 -12.54
N PRO A 221 -50.87 -74.07 -11.81
CA PRO A 221 -51.22 -74.41 -10.44
C PRO A 221 -52.10 -75.66 -10.43
N LEU A 222 -51.58 -76.77 -9.88
CA LEU A 222 -52.39 -77.93 -9.51
C LEU A 222 -53.19 -77.57 -8.25
N ALA A 223 -54.39 -77.03 -8.45
CA ALA A 223 -55.43 -76.96 -7.46
C ALA A 223 -56.38 -78.17 -7.62
N MET A 224 -56.35 -79.08 -6.65
CA MET A 224 -57.38 -80.09 -6.29
C MET A 224 -57.01 -80.50 -4.86
N ARG A 225 -57.72 -80.26 -3.75
CA ARG A 225 -59.13 -80.09 -3.35
C ARG A 225 -60.05 -81.31 -3.57
N PHE A 226 -60.29 -81.99 -2.43
CA PHE A 226 -61.33 -82.98 -2.05
C PHE A 226 -61.24 -84.37 -2.74
N HIS A 227 -61.45 -85.50 -2.06
CA HIS A 227 -62.06 -85.78 -0.75
C HIS A 227 -61.44 -87.05 -0.13
#